data_AF-A0A7C2DR15-F1
#
_entry.id   AF-A0A7C2DR15-F1
#
_cell.length_a   1.000
_cell.length_b   1.000
_cell.length_c   1.000
_cell.angle_alpha   90.00
_cell.angle_beta   90.00
_cell.angle_gamma   90.00
#
_symmetry.space_group_name_H-M   'P 1'
#
loop_
_entity.id
_entity.type
_entity.pdbx_description
1 polymer ?
#
loop_
_entity_poly.entity_id
_entity_poly.type
_entity_poly.pdbx_seq_one_letter_code
_entity_poly.pdbx_strand_id
1 'polypeptide(L)'
;MPVLSYDKADLLSLIGKRLSDGELGNLLSSLKPELEEIDEKEVKVEHCPDRPDLFPIEGLARAIRFRLGMESYKEFVVDRPRLQVVVKDVRSRPFIACAVIRGVRIDDRYLRSLMQVQEAFHE
;
A
#
# COMPACT_ATOMS: atom_id res chain seq x y z
N MET A 1 -14.24 -8.76 -0.33
CA MET A 1 -13.37 -7.59 -0.14
C MET A 1 -12.13 -8.09 0.57
N PRO A 2 -10.91 -7.73 0.15
CA PRO A 2 -9.71 -8.30 0.74
C PRO A 2 -9.47 -7.73 2.14
N VAL A 3 -9.20 -8.64 3.08
CA VAL A 3 -8.73 -8.31 4.43
C VAL A 3 -7.22 -8.42 4.42
N LEU A 4 -6.54 -7.31 4.70
CA LEU A 4 -5.08 -7.23 4.71
C LEU A 4 -4.59 -7.07 6.15
N SER A 5 -3.55 -7.83 6.52
CA SER A 5 -2.87 -7.68 7.81
C SER A 5 -1.59 -6.86 7.64
N TYR A 6 -1.37 -5.93 8.56
CA TYR A 6 -0.21 -5.05 8.58
C TYR A 6 0.52 -5.15 9.92
N ASP A 7 1.85 -5.20 9.88
CA ASP A 7 2.66 -5.05 11.10
C ASP A 7 2.45 -3.65 11.68
N LYS A 8 1.93 -3.59 12.91
CA LYS A 8 1.57 -2.36 13.60
C LYS A 8 2.79 -1.47 13.85
N ALA A 9 3.94 -2.07 14.19
CA ALA A 9 5.16 -1.33 14.43
C ALA A 9 5.67 -0.68 13.14
N ASP A 10 5.58 -1.39 12.02
CA ASP A 10 5.95 -0.87 10.70
C ASP A 10 5.00 0.24 10.24
N LEU A 11 3.68 0.05 10.40
CA LEU A 11 2.69 1.08 10.08
C LEU A 11 2.93 2.37 10.89
N LEU A 12 3.13 2.26 12.20
CA LEU A 12 3.43 3.40 13.07
C LEU A 12 4.78 4.05 12.73
N SER A 13 5.79 3.24 12.38
CA SER A 13 7.09 3.72 11.91
C SER A 13 6.96 4.56 10.65
N LEU A 14 6.19 4.07 9.66
CA LEU A 14 5.91 4.78 8.41
C LEU A 14 5.10 6.06 8.66
N ILE A 15 4.12 6.05 9.57
CA ILE A 15 3.37 7.27 9.93
C ILE A 15 4.28 8.30 10.59
N GLY A 16 5.27 7.88 11.37
CA GLY A 16 6.21 8.75 12.06
C GLY A 16 5.63 9.46 13.29
N LYS A 17 4.51 8.95 13.82
CA LYS A 17 3.84 9.46 15.03
C LYS A 17 3.39 8.29 15.90
N ARG A 18 3.54 8.43 17.22
CA ARG A 18 2.93 7.50 18.18
C ARG A 18 1.43 7.78 18.24
N LEU A 19 0.63 6.78 17.88
CA LEU A 19 -0.82 6.81 17.96
C LEU A 19 -1.27 5.69 18.91
N SER A 20 -2.24 5.99 19.74
CA SER A 20 -3.00 4.95 20.46
C SER A 20 -3.87 4.17 19.50
N ASP A 21 -4.30 2.97 19.91
CA ASP A 21 -5.14 2.10 19.09
C ASP A 21 -6.47 2.77 18.73
N GLY A 22 -7.04 3.54 19.68
CA GLY A 22 -8.25 4.32 19.42
C GLY A 22 -8.03 5.46 18.42
N GLU A 23 -6.90 6.16 18.46
CA GLU A 23 -6.58 7.19 17.46
C GLU A 23 -6.36 6.57 16.08
N LEU A 24 -5.61 5.46 16.02
CA LEU A 24 -5.35 4.75 14.77
C LEU A 24 -6.65 4.24 14.16
N GLY A 25 -7.52 3.61 14.95
CA GLY A 25 -8.82 3.15 14.48
C GLY A 25 -9.70 4.27 13.95
N ASN A 26 -9.81 5.38 14.68
CA ASN A 26 -10.57 6.55 14.23
C ASN A 26 -10.04 7.13 12.90
N LEU A 27 -8.72 7.13 12.71
CA LEU A 27 -8.10 7.59 11.46
C LEU A 27 -8.40 6.62 10.31
N LEU A 28 -8.27 5.31 10.52
CA LEU A 28 -8.55 4.29 9.52
C LEU A 28 -10.01 4.34 9.05
N SER A 29 -10.95 4.39 9.99
CA SER A 29 -12.39 4.51 9.67
C SER A 29 -12.72 5.80 8.91
N SER A 30 -11.92 6.87 9.07
CA SER A 30 -12.10 8.11 8.31
C SER A 30 -11.62 8.05 6.85
N LEU A 31 -10.83 7.04 6.50
CA LEU A 31 -10.18 6.91 5.19
C LEU A 31 -10.91 6.01 4.20
N LYS A 32 -12.04 5.43 4.61
CA LYS A 32 -12.90 4.44 3.92
C LYS A 32 -12.69 2.96 4.29
N PRO A 33 -11.46 2.43 4.44
CA PRO A 33 -11.29 1.04 4.89
C PRO A 33 -11.94 0.80 6.25
N GLU A 34 -12.43 -0.42 6.45
CA GLU A 34 -13.04 -0.83 7.71
C GLU A 34 -11.99 -1.52 8.57
N LEU A 35 -11.84 -1.06 9.81
CA LEU A 35 -10.95 -1.70 10.76
C LEU A 35 -11.65 -2.96 11.28
N GLU A 36 -11.04 -4.12 11.08
CA GLU A 36 -11.52 -5.37 11.66
C GLU A 36 -10.94 -5.60 13.05
N GLU A 37 -9.62 -5.50 13.18
CA GLU A 37 -8.91 -5.86 14.41
C GLU A 37 -7.63 -5.03 14.57
N ILE A 38 -7.35 -4.63 15.81
CA ILE A 38 -6.04 -4.11 16.23
C ILE A 38 -5.60 -4.94 17.43
N ASP A 39 -4.44 -5.59 17.31
CA ASP A 39 -3.78 -6.25 18.43
C ASP A 39 -2.42 -5.60 18.74
N GLU A 40 -1.58 -6.26 19.54
CA GLU A 40 -0.26 -5.74 19.91
C GLU A 40 0.74 -5.66 18.74
N LYS A 41 0.58 -6.51 17.72
CA LYS A 41 1.52 -6.71 16.61
C LYS A 41 0.94 -6.39 15.24
N GLU A 42 -0.36 -6.60 15.04
CA GLU A 42 -1.02 -6.55 13.76
C GLU A 42 -2.22 -5.59 13.76
N VAL A 43 -2.49 -5.05 12.57
CA VAL A 43 -3.68 -4.26 12.25
C VAL A 43 -4.34 -4.90 11.04
N LYS A 44 -5.56 -5.40 11.20
CA LYS A 44 -6.34 -6.00 10.11
C LYS A 44 -7.38 -5.01 9.60
N VAL A 45 -7.38 -4.83 8.29
CA VAL A 45 -8.23 -3.86 7.61
C VAL A 45 -8.91 -4.51 6.42
N GLU A 46 -10.23 -4.39 6.36
CA GLU A 46 -11.01 -4.74 5.18
C GLU A 46 -11.00 -3.55 4.20
N HIS A 47 -10.50 -3.79 3.00
CA HIS A 47 -10.36 -2.74 1.99
C HIS A 47 -11.49 -2.77 0.95
N CYS A 48 -12.03 -1.58 0.66
CA CYS A 48 -12.90 -1.41 -0.49
C CYS A 48 -12.10 -1.41 -1.82
N PRO A 49 -12.63 -2.01 -2.90
CA PRO A 49 -11.91 -2.17 -4.17
C PRO A 49 -11.71 -0.85 -4.94
N ASP A 50 -12.41 0.23 -4.57
CA ASP A 50 -12.32 1.52 -5.26
C ASP A 50 -11.10 2.35 -4.83
N ARG A 51 -10.38 1.93 -3.78
CA ARG A 51 -9.16 2.59 -3.27
C ARG A 51 -7.97 1.61 -3.18
N PRO A 52 -7.53 1.04 -4.32
CA PRO A 52 -6.39 0.12 -4.36
C PRO A 52 -5.08 0.76 -3.87
N ASP A 53 -5.00 2.10 -3.88
CA ASP A 53 -3.87 2.85 -3.33
C ASP A 53 -3.71 2.72 -1.81
N LEU A 54 -4.73 2.22 -1.11
CA LEU A 54 -4.69 1.98 0.34
C LEU A 54 -4.27 0.55 0.71
N PHE A 55 -4.12 -0.37 -0.25
CA PHE A 55 -3.76 -1.77 0.02
C PHE A 55 -2.30 -1.93 0.46
N PRO A 56 -1.32 -1.19 -0.10
CA PRO A 56 0.03 -1.21 0.44
C PRO A 56 0.09 -0.47 1.78
N ILE A 57 0.89 -0.99 2.72
CA ILE A 57 1.11 -0.36 4.04
C ILE A 57 1.62 1.08 3.88
N GLU A 58 2.44 1.36 2.86
CA GLU A 58 2.97 2.68 2.57
C GLU A 58 1.89 3.64 2.05
N GLY A 59 0.92 3.10 1.31
CA GLY A 59 -0.25 3.83 0.81
C GLY A 59 -1.19 4.22 1.94
N LEU A 60 -1.49 3.28 2.84
CA LEU A 60 -2.27 3.51 4.04
C LEU A 60 -1.59 4.52 4.97
N ALA A 61 -0.30 4.34 5.26
CA ALA A 61 0.49 5.26 6.08
C ALA A 61 0.51 6.67 5.47
N ARG A 62 0.68 6.78 4.14
CA ARG A 62 0.63 8.06 3.42
C ARG A 62 -0.73 8.75 3.54
N ALA A 63 -1.82 8.01 3.42
CA ALA A 63 -3.17 8.55 3.58
C ALA A 63 -3.40 9.06 5.01
N ILE A 64 -2.91 8.34 6.03
CA ILE A 64 -2.96 8.77 7.43
C ILE A 64 -2.13 10.04 7.64
N ARG A 65 -0.88 10.10 7.13
CA ARG A 65 -0.04 11.29 7.24
C ARG A 65 -0.68 12.51 6.56
N PHE A 66 -1.30 12.32 5.39
CA PHE A 66 -2.04 13.39 4.71
C PHE A 66 -3.22 13.87 5.55
N ARG A 67 -4.00 12.95 6.14
CA ARG A 67 -5.13 13.26 7.01
C ARG A 67 -4.73 14.00 8.28
N LEU A 68 -3.53 13.75 8.80
CA LEU A 68 -2.92 14.42 9.94
C LEU A 68 -2.21 15.74 9.58
N GLY A 69 -2.17 16.12 8.29
CA GLY A 69 -1.47 17.32 7.82
C GLY A 69 0.07 17.19 7.88
N MET A 70 0.59 15.97 8.02
CA MET A 70 2.03 15.68 8.06
C MET A 70 2.64 15.48 6.67
N GLU A 71 1.80 15.30 5.66
CA GLU A 71 2.23 15.10 4.28
C GLU A 71 1.37 15.93 3.34
N SER A 72 2.02 16.50 2.32
CA SER A 72 1.36 17.21 1.23
C SER A 72 1.27 16.33 -0.01
N TYR A 73 0.59 16.83 -1.03
CA TYR A 73 0.64 16.23 -2.36
C TYR A 73 2.10 15.97 -2.79
N LYS A 74 2.34 14.80 -3.38
CA LYS A 74 3.64 14.38 -3.91
C LYS A 74 3.52 14.11 -5.40
N GLU A 75 4.44 14.69 -6.15
CA GLU A 75 4.68 14.33 -7.55
C GLU A 75 5.69 13.18 -7.63
N PHE A 76 5.39 12.20 -8.47
CA PHE A 76 6.31 11.11 -8.78
C PHE A 76 7.08 11.45 -10.04
N VAL A 77 8.39 11.63 -9.91
CA VAL A 77 9.28 11.85 -11.05
C VAL A 77 9.63 10.48 -11.64
N VAL A 78 9.43 10.34 -12.95
CA VAL A 78 9.76 9.12 -13.70
C VAL A 78 10.90 9.44 -14.65
N ASP A 79 11.99 8.69 -14.53
CA ASP A 79 13.15 8.82 -15.41
C ASP A 79 12.87 8.31 -16.82
N ARG A 80 13.71 8.74 -17.78
CA ARG A 80 13.66 8.20 -19.15
C ARG A 80 13.85 6.68 -19.13
N PRO A 81 13.03 5.93 -19.90
CA PRO A 81 13.09 4.47 -19.91
C PRO A 81 14.43 3.99 -20.47
N ARG A 82 15.01 2.98 -19.83
CA ARG A 82 16.21 2.27 -20.31
C ARG A 82 15.91 0.90 -20.91
N LEU A 83 14.66 0.47 -20.79
CA LEU A 83 14.16 -0.82 -21.28
C LEU A 83 12.86 -0.58 -22.03
N GLN A 84 12.66 -1.35 -23.08
CA GLN A 84 11.43 -1.37 -23.86
C GLN A 84 10.86 -2.78 -23.85
N VAL A 85 9.56 -2.88 -23.60
CA VAL A 85 8.81 -4.15 -23.72
C VAL A 85 7.92 -4.02 -24.94
N VAL A 86 7.99 -5.01 -25.84
CA VAL A 86 7.25 -5.03 -27.11
C VAL A 86 6.26 -6.19 -27.10
N VAL A 87 4.97 -5.86 -27.23
CA VAL A 87 3.91 -6.86 -27.39
C VAL A 87 3.80 -7.24 -28.87
N LYS A 88 3.93 -8.53 -29.18
CA LYS A 88 3.70 -9.08 -30.52
C LYS A 88 2.22 -9.44 -30.69
N ASP A 89 1.85 -9.99 -31.85
CA ASP A 89 0.47 -10.40 -32.14
C ASP A 89 -0.02 -11.48 -31.15
N VAL A 90 -0.81 -11.05 -30.17
CA VAL A 90 -1.38 -11.88 -29.10
C VAL A 90 -2.89 -11.63 -29.03
N ARG A 91 -3.68 -12.66 -29.32
CA ARG A 91 -5.16 -12.52 -29.40
C ARG A 91 -5.86 -12.41 -28.06
N SER A 92 -5.35 -13.07 -27.01
CA SER A 92 -6.09 -13.22 -25.74
C SER A 92 -5.83 -12.11 -24.71
N ARG A 93 -4.61 -11.58 -24.65
CA ARG A 93 -4.18 -10.50 -23.73
C ARG A 93 -3.21 -9.54 -24.43
N PRO A 94 -3.72 -8.60 -25.23
CA PRO A 94 -2.89 -7.77 -26.11
C PRO A 94 -2.21 -6.59 -25.39
N PHE A 95 -2.49 -6.34 -24.11
CA PHE A 95 -1.97 -5.19 -23.38
C PHE A 95 -1.18 -5.62 -22.15
N ILE A 96 -0.02 -4.97 -21.95
CA ILE A 96 0.79 -5.07 -20.74
C ILE A 96 1.34 -3.69 -20.38
N ALA A 97 1.55 -3.46 -19.09
CA ALA A 97 2.29 -2.31 -18.57
C ALA A 97 3.46 -2.82 -17.72
N CYS A 98 4.60 -2.16 -17.80
CA CYS A 98 5.80 -2.54 -17.04
C CYS A 98 6.48 -1.28 -16.47
N ALA A 99 7.04 -1.41 -15.28
CA ALA A 99 7.86 -0.40 -14.64
C ALA A 99 9.10 -1.04 -14.01
N VAL A 100 10.16 -0.26 -13.84
CA VAL A 100 11.38 -0.70 -13.14
C VAL A 100 11.69 0.28 -12.03
N ILE A 101 11.71 -0.22 -10.80
CA ILE A 101 12.04 0.56 -9.60
C ILE A 101 13.47 0.16 -9.20
N ARG A 102 14.33 1.15 -8.97
CA ARG A 102 15.76 0.93 -8.67
C ARG A 102 16.11 1.47 -7.30
N GLY A 103 17.13 0.87 -6.67
CA GLY A 103 17.61 1.30 -5.35
C GLY A 103 16.69 0.92 -4.19
N VAL A 104 15.79 -0.04 -4.39
CA VAL A 104 14.90 -0.55 -3.33
C VAL A 104 15.71 -1.44 -2.40
N ARG A 105 15.59 -1.20 -1.10
CA ARG A 105 16.08 -2.11 -0.06
C ARG A 105 14.94 -3.06 0.27
N ILE A 106 15.15 -4.35 0.01
CA ILE A 106 14.16 -5.40 0.24
C ILE A 106 14.63 -6.20 1.45
N ASP A 107 13.79 -6.25 2.48
CA ASP A 107 13.90 -7.20 3.57
C ASP A 107 12.70 -8.16 3.56
N ASP A 108 12.70 -9.13 4.48
CA ASP A 108 11.66 -10.16 4.55
C ASP A 108 10.27 -9.58 4.86
N ARG A 109 10.18 -8.45 5.57
CA ARG A 109 8.89 -7.82 5.91
C ARG A 109 8.33 -7.11 4.69
N TYR A 110 9.16 -6.31 4.04
CA TYR A 110 8.82 -5.62 2.80
C TYR A 110 8.39 -6.61 1.71
N LEU A 111 9.13 -7.72 1.54
CA LEU A 111 8.79 -8.73 0.54
C LEU A 111 7.42 -9.38 0.81
N ARG A 112 7.11 -9.73 2.07
CA ARG A 112 5.80 -10.28 2.44
C ARG A 112 4.66 -9.29 2.20
N SER A 113 4.86 -8.03 2.57
CA SER A 113 3.88 -6.97 2.31
C SER A 113 3.61 -6.81 0.81
N LEU A 114 4.67 -6.80 -0.01
CA LEU A 114 4.54 -6.72 -1.47
C LEU A 114 3.79 -7.91 -2.07
N MET A 115 4.08 -9.13 -1.60
CA MET A 115 3.37 -10.33 -2.04
C MET A 115 1.89 -10.30 -1.66
N GLN A 116 1.56 -9.92 -0.43
CA GLN A 116 0.18 -9.79 0.03
C GLN A 116 -0.63 -8.82 -0.84
N VAL A 117 -0.06 -7.66 -1.17
CA VAL A 117 -0.71 -6.68 -2.07
C VAL A 117 -0.88 -7.26 -3.47
N GLN A 118 0.12 -7.99 -3.97
CA GLN A 118 0.04 -8.63 -5.27
C GLN A 118 -1.07 -9.69 -5.30
N GLU A 119 -1.18 -10.54 -4.29
CA GLU A 119 -2.26 -11.52 -4.16
C GLU A 119 -3.63 -10.83 -4.12
N ALA A 120 -3.78 -9.78 -3.31
CA ALA A 120 -5.02 -9.00 -3.19
C ALA A 120 -5.45 -8.30 -4.49
N PHE A 121 -4.55 -8.07 -5.45
CA PHE A 121 -4.90 -7.55 -6.78
C PHE A 121 -5.18 -8.64 -7.82
N HIS A 122 -4.76 -9.89 -7.56
CA HIS A 122 -4.98 -11.01 -8.47
C HIS A 122 -6.28 -11.76 -8.18
N GLU A 123 -6.69 -11.82 -6.91
CA GLU A 123 -7.97 -12.39 -6.47
C GLU A 123 -9.13 -11.40 -6.62
#